data_AF-A0AA90GEM7-F1
#
_entry.id   AF-A0AA90GEM7-F1
#
_cell.length_a   1.000
_cell.length_b   1.000
_cell.length_c   1.000
_cell.angle_alpha   90.00
_cell.angle_beta   90.00
_cell.angle_gamma   90.00
#
_symmetry.space_group_name_H-M   'P 1'
#
loop_
_entity.id
_entity.type
_entity.pdbx_description
1 polymer ?
#
loop_
_entity_poly.entity_id
_entity_poly.type
_entity_poly.pdbx_seq_one_letter_code
_entity_poly.pdbx_strand_id
1 'polypeptide(L)'
;MAFYRTPHDVTALPAWKALQQHREAMQGFSMSEAFAADAKRFDQFSLSACGLFLDYSKNLITEQSRDLLVSLANEVGLQDAIKAMFGGEIINASEGRPVLHTALRRPVGDKLSVNGVNVMPEVHKVLNQITELVGRIHDGLWRGYSEKPITDVVNIGIGGSFLGPELVSEALLPY
;
A
#
# COMPACT_ATOMS: atom_id res chain seq x y z
N MET A 1 -0.05 26.00 -0.43
CA MET A 1 0.72 25.13 0.48
C MET A 1 0.22 23.70 0.29
N ALA A 2 1.09 22.69 0.32
CA ALA A 2 0.66 21.31 0.12
C ALA A 2 -0.21 20.84 1.30
N PHE A 3 -1.34 20.17 1.03
CA PHE A 3 -2.38 19.82 2.01
C PHE A 3 -1.87 18.92 3.16
N TYR A 4 -0.78 18.16 2.97
CA TYR A 4 -0.14 17.36 4.05
C TYR A 4 0.74 18.19 5.00
N ARG A 5 1.08 19.44 4.67
CA ARG A 5 1.78 20.36 5.58
C ARG A 5 0.83 21.12 6.50
N THR A 6 -0.44 21.19 6.12
CA THR A 6 -1.50 21.83 6.89
C THR A 6 -2.76 20.99 6.71
N PRO A 7 -2.91 19.91 7.51
CA PRO A 7 -3.98 18.95 7.32
C PRO A 7 -5.34 19.64 7.41
N HIS A 8 -6.22 19.32 6.46
CA HIS A 8 -7.60 19.79 6.48
C HIS A 8 -8.37 19.10 7.60
N ASP A 9 -9.24 19.85 8.29
CA ASP A 9 -10.27 19.25 9.12
C ASP A 9 -11.33 18.63 8.21
N VAL A 10 -11.21 17.32 8.02
CA VAL A 10 -12.09 16.51 7.17
C VAL A 10 -13.55 16.64 7.61
N THR A 11 -13.81 16.89 8.91
CA THR A 11 -15.18 16.95 9.44
C THR A 11 -15.94 18.21 9.03
N ALA A 12 -15.23 19.25 8.61
CA ALA A 12 -15.81 20.49 8.14
C ALA A 12 -16.27 20.43 6.67
N LEU A 13 -15.81 19.42 5.92
CA LEU A 13 -16.04 19.30 4.47
C LEU A 13 -17.50 18.98 4.12
N PRO A 14 -18.01 19.48 2.97
CA PRO A 14 -19.35 19.16 2.49
C PRO A 14 -19.60 17.65 2.35
N ALA A 15 -18.65 16.90 1.78
CA ALA A 15 -18.81 15.45 1.62
C ALA A 15 -18.92 14.72 2.97
N TRP A 16 -18.25 15.22 4.02
CA TRP A 16 -18.37 14.64 5.37
C TRP A 16 -19.76 14.86 5.95
N LYS A 17 -20.30 16.08 5.84
CA LYS A 17 -21.67 16.38 6.30
C LYS A 17 -22.71 15.56 5.54
N ALA A 18 -22.52 15.38 4.24
CA ALA A 18 -23.38 14.52 3.41
C ALA A 18 -23.31 13.05 3.86
N LEU A 19 -22.12 12.53 4.19
CA LEU A 19 -21.95 11.19 4.76
C LEU A 19 -22.65 11.04 6.12
N GLN A 20 -22.61 12.06 6.97
CA GLN A 20 -23.33 12.05 8.25
C GLN A 20 -24.84 11.96 8.05
N GLN A 21 -25.41 12.80 7.18
CA GLN A 21 -26.83 12.75 6.83
C GLN A 21 -27.21 11.40 6.20
N HIS A 22 -26.37 10.87 5.30
CA HIS A 22 -26.58 9.55 4.70
C HIS A 22 -26.56 8.44 5.75
N ARG A 23 -25.66 8.51 6.73
CA ARG A 23 -25.62 7.56 7.84
C ARG A 23 -26.90 7.59 8.67
N GLU A 24 -27.46 8.76 8.93
CA GLU A 24 -28.76 8.91 9.60
C GLU A 24 -29.91 8.32 8.77
N ALA A 25 -29.90 8.52 7.45
CA ALA A 25 -30.89 7.91 6.55
C ALA A 25 -30.76 6.38 6.46
N MET A 26 -29.56 5.85 6.67
CA MET A 26 -29.29 4.40 6.69
C MET A 26 -29.60 3.73 8.03
N GLN A 27 -30.26 4.40 8.98
CA GLN A 27 -30.71 3.74 10.21
C GLN A 27 -31.66 2.58 9.88
N GLY A 28 -31.36 1.40 10.42
CA GLY A 28 -32.11 0.18 10.11
C GLY A 28 -31.71 -0.52 8.81
N PHE A 29 -30.66 -0.06 8.11
CA PHE A 29 -30.15 -0.78 6.93
C PHE A 29 -29.76 -2.22 7.27
N SER A 30 -30.31 -3.18 6.53
CA SER A 30 -30.03 -4.60 6.68
C SER A 30 -29.29 -5.14 5.46
N MET A 31 -28.15 -5.79 5.72
CA MET A 31 -27.36 -6.43 4.67
C MET A 31 -28.13 -7.52 3.94
N SER A 32 -28.83 -8.37 4.70
CA SER A 32 -29.58 -9.49 4.13
C SER A 32 -30.72 -8.99 3.25
N GLU A 33 -31.43 -7.95 3.68
CA GLU A 33 -32.48 -7.31 2.87
C GLU A 33 -31.90 -6.65 1.63
N ALA A 34 -30.73 -6.00 1.72
CA ALA A 34 -30.07 -5.41 0.56
C ALA A 34 -29.68 -6.45 -0.50
N PHE A 35 -29.19 -7.63 -0.10
CA PHE A 35 -28.94 -8.74 -1.03
C PHE A 35 -30.24 -9.34 -1.58
N ALA A 36 -31.29 -9.42 -0.76
CA ALA A 36 -32.59 -9.92 -1.21
C ALA A 36 -33.25 -8.97 -2.21
N ALA A 37 -33.07 -7.65 -2.03
CA ALA A 37 -33.62 -6.61 -2.90
C ALA A 37 -32.81 -6.41 -4.20
N ASP A 38 -31.51 -6.66 -4.18
CA ASP A 38 -30.64 -6.52 -5.35
C ASP A 38 -29.78 -7.77 -5.58
N ALA A 39 -30.24 -8.63 -6.49
CA ALA A 39 -29.52 -9.83 -6.91
C ALA A 39 -28.15 -9.53 -7.58
N LYS A 40 -27.91 -8.30 -8.06
CA LYS A 40 -26.65 -7.87 -8.67
C LYS A 40 -25.71 -7.17 -7.70
N ARG A 41 -26.05 -7.09 -6.42
CA ARG A 41 -25.22 -6.41 -5.41
C ARG A 41 -23.79 -6.94 -5.37
N PHE A 42 -23.61 -8.25 -5.47
CA PHE A 42 -22.27 -8.85 -5.50
C PHE A 42 -21.42 -8.26 -6.63
N ASP A 43 -21.95 -8.22 -7.85
CA ASP A 43 -21.25 -7.72 -9.03
C ASP A 43 -20.98 -6.21 -8.93
N GLN A 44 -21.94 -5.43 -8.43
CA GLN A 44 -21.80 -3.98 -8.28
C GLN A 44 -20.74 -3.57 -7.24
N PHE A 45 -20.58 -4.39 -6.19
CA PHE A 45 -19.64 -4.16 -5.09
C PHE A 45 -18.52 -5.20 -5.09
N SER A 46 -18.05 -5.55 -6.28
CA SER A 46 -16.83 -6.32 -6.49
C SER A 46 -15.95 -5.66 -7.54
N LEU A 47 -14.63 -5.87 -7.44
CA LEU A 47 -13.70 -5.50 -8.49
C LEU A 47 -12.59 -6.55 -8.66
N SER A 48 -12.07 -6.64 -9.87
CA SER A 48 -10.86 -7.42 -10.18
C SER A 48 -9.82 -6.51 -10.78
N ALA A 49 -8.60 -6.52 -10.24
CA ALA A 49 -7.46 -5.80 -10.80
C ALA A 49 -6.15 -6.46 -10.38
N CYS A 50 -5.15 -6.47 -11.25
CA CYS A 50 -3.80 -6.96 -10.95
C CYS A 50 -3.76 -8.39 -10.36
N GLY A 51 -4.64 -9.28 -10.82
CA GLY A 51 -4.73 -10.66 -10.30
C GLY A 51 -5.38 -10.79 -8.92
N LEU A 52 -5.90 -9.69 -8.36
CA LEU A 52 -6.64 -9.66 -7.10
C LEU A 52 -8.12 -9.46 -7.35
N PHE A 53 -8.95 -10.20 -6.61
CA PHE A 53 -10.39 -10.02 -6.55
C PHE A 53 -10.77 -9.45 -5.19
N LEU A 54 -11.52 -8.35 -5.19
CA LEU A 54 -12.04 -7.70 -3.99
C LEU A 54 -13.56 -7.71 -4.04
N ASP A 55 -14.17 -8.51 -3.17
CA ASP A 55 -15.59 -8.46 -2.83
C ASP A 55 -15.77 -7.55 -1.61
N TYR A 56 -16.46 -6.42 -1.80
CA TYR A 56 -16.82 -5.50 -0.73
C TYR A 56 -18.35 -5.35 -0.59
N SER A 57 -19.12 -6.26 -1.19
CA SER A 57 -20.60 -6.28 -1.20
C SER A 57 -21.22 -6.53 0.17
N LYS A 58 -20.47 -7.15 1.09
CA LYS A 58 -20.88 -7.45 2.46
C LYS A 58 -20.53 -6.33 3.46
N ASN A 59 -20.31 -5.12 2.97
CA ASN A 59 -20.22 -3.89 3.79
C ASN A 59 -21.55 -3.13 3.82
N LEU A 60 -21.83 -2.43 4.92
CA LEU A 60 -23.05 -1.64 5.14
C LEU A 60 -23.05 -0.36 4.29
N ILE A 61 -23.09 -0.55 2.97
CA ILE A 61 -22.97 0.49 1.97
C ILE A 61 -24.05 0.33 0.90
N THR A 62 -24.53 1.46 0.39
CA THR A 62 -25.29 1.57 -0.84
C THR A 62 -24.41 2.19 -1.92
N GLU A 63 -24.93 2.31 -3.14
CA GLU A 63 -24.23 3.01 -4.21
C GLU A 63 -23.94 4.47 -3.81
N GLN A 64 -24.94 5.13 -3.21
CA GLN A 64 -24.78 6.46 -2.64
C GLN A 64 -23.69 6.52 -1.56
N SER A 65 -23.57 5.51 -0.68
CA SER A 65 -22.48 5.46 0.31
C SER A 65 -21.11 5.46 -0.38
N ARG A 66 -20.94 4.63 -1.41
CA ARG A 66 -19.69 4.54 -2.18
C ARG A 66 -19.36 5.89 -2.83
N ASP A 67 -20.33 6.50 -3.50
CA ASP A 67 -20.12 7.74 -4.23
C ASP A 67 -19.79 8.92 -3.31
N LEU A 68 -20.42 8.97 -2.12
CA LEU A 68 -20.09 9.96 -1.09
C LEU A 68 -18.70 9.74 -0.48
N LEU A 69 -18.29 8.49 -0.25
CA LEU A 69 -16.93 8.17 0.22
C LEU A 69 -15.87 8.56 -0.83
N VAL A 70 -16.13 8.29 -2.11
CA VAL A 70 -15.26 8.72 -3.22
C VAL A 70 -15.22 10.25 -3.32
N SER A 71 -16.36 10.93 -3.14
CA SER A 71 -16.42 12.39 -3.10
C SER A 71 -15.59 12.97 -1.96
N LEU A 72 -15.65 12.38 -0.76
CA LEU A 72 -14.78 12.77 0.35
C LEU A 72 -13.30 12.59 0.01
N ALA A 73 -12.92 11.45 -0.58
CA ALA A 73 -11.55 11.18 -1.02
C ALA A 73 -11.05 12.22 -2.04
N ASN A 74 -11.93 12.69 -2.92
CA ASN A 74 -11.63 13.75 -3.88
C ASN A 74 -11.50 15.11 -3.18
N GLU A 75 -12.41 15.47 -2.29
CA GLU A 75 -12.39 16.75 -1.56
C GLU A 75 -11.15 16.91 -0.66
N VAL A 76 -10.67 15.81 -0.07
CA VAL A 76 -9.41 15.83 0.72
C VAL A 76 -8.14 15.79 -0.15
N GLY A 77 -8.27 15.69 -1.47
CA GLY A 77 -7.14 15.65 -2.39
C GLY A 77 -6.33 14.35 -2.35
N LEU A 78 -6.96 13.20 -2.05
CA LEU A 78 -6.25 11.93 -1.90
C LEU A 78 -5.43 11.55 -3.13
N GLN A 79 -5.96 11.79 -4.34
CA GLN A 79 -5.24 11.47 -5.57
C GLN A 79 -3.95 12.30 -5.71
N ASP A 80 -3.97 13.57 -5.32
CA ASP A 80 -2.78 14.41 -5.36
C ASP A 80 -1.79 14.03 -4.26
N ALA A 81 -2.26 13.52 -3.12
CA ALA A 81 -1.41 12.89 -2.10
C ALA A 81 -0.68 11.67 -2.60
N ILE A 82 -1.39 10.79 -3.30
CA ILE A 82 -0.80 9.60 -3.92
C ILE A 82 0.26 10.04 -4.94
N LYS A 83 -0.05 11.00 -5.81
CA LYS A 83 0.94 11.54 -6.78
C LYS A 83 2.16 12.14 -6.09
N ALA A 84 1.98 12.94 -5.04
CA ALA A 84 3.07 13.55 -4.28
C ALA A 84 3.97 12.49 -3.62
N MET A 85 3.37 11.44 -3.04
CA MET A 85 4.10 10.29 -2.48
C MET A 85 4.95 9.61 -3.56
N PHE A 86 4.33 9.25 -4.68
CA PHE A 86 5.03 8.59 -5.79
C PHE A 86 6.06 9.51 -6.47
N GLY A 87 5.86 10.82 -6.41
CA GLY A 87 6.79 11.83 -6.93
C GLY A 87 7.99 12.11 -6.03
N GLY A 88 7.99 11.60 -4.79
CA GLY A 88 9.08 11.82 -3.84
C GLY A 88 9.04 13.17 -3.13
N GLU A 89 7.85 13.78 -3.04
CA GLU A 89 7.66 14.96 -2.23
C GLU A 89 7.76 14.64 -0.73
N ILE A 90 8.08 15.68 0.06
CA ILE A 90 8.16 15.59 1.53
C ILE A 90 6.74 15.55 2.12
N ILE A 91 6.12 14.37 2.10
CA ILE A 91 4.76 14.17 2.63
C ILE A 91 4.74 13.78 4.12
N ASN A 92 5.85 13.23 4.65
CA ASN A 92 6.02 13.05 6.09
C ASN A 92 6.43 14.40 6.68
N ALA A 93 5.43 15.19 7.03
CA ALA A 93 5.60 16.58 7.42
C ALA A 93 6.31 16.75 8.77
N SER A 94 6.06 15.86 9.74
CA SER A 94 6.67 15.96 11.07
C SER A 94 8.17 15.68 11.07
N GLU A 95 8.63 14.77 10.21
CA GLU A 95 10.06 14.43 10.09
C GLU A 95 10.75 15.12 8.92
N GLY A 96 10.00 15.83 8.07
CA GLY A 96 10.55 16.50 6.89
C GLY A 96 11.12 15.54 5.85
N ARG A 97 10.53 14.36 5.68
CA ARG A 97 11.04 13.28 4.80
C ARG A 97 10.07 12.89 3.67
N PRO A 98 10.59 12.44 2.51
CA PRO A 98 9.79 11.74 1.52
C PRO A 98 9.46 10.31 1.97
N VAL A 99 8.40 9.72 1.39
CA VAL A 99 7.94 8.35 1.71
C VAL A 99 8.06 7.50 0.44
N LEU A 100 9.12 6.69 0.33
CA LEU A 100 9.57 6.14 -0.95
C LEU A 100 9.67 4.61 -1.00
N HIS A 101 8.91 3.88 -0.18
CA HIS A 101 8.87 2.41 -0.24
C HIS A 101 8.44 1.90 -1.63
N THR A 102 7.65 2.65 -2.38
CA THR A 102 7.26 2.33 -3.76
C THR A 102 8.42 2.36 -4.75
N ALA A 103 9.47 3.16 -4.50
CA ALA A 103 10.65 3.22 -5.35
C ALA A 103 11.43 1.90 -5.35
N LEU A 104 11.40 1.16 -4.24
CA LEU A 104 12.14 -0.10 -4.06
C LEU A 104 11.65 -1.24 -4.96
N ARG A 105 10.50 -1.08 -5.62
CA ARG A 105 9.89 -2.09 -6.51
C ARG A 105 9.71 -1.59 -7.95
N ARG A 106 10.27 -0.43 -8.29
CA ARG A 106 10.21 0.08 -9.68
C ARG A 106 11.16 -0.69 -10.59
N PRO A 107 10.80 -0.91 -11.86
CA PRO A 107 11.66 -1.61 -12.80
C PRO A 107 12.99 -0.87 -13.04
N VAL A 108 13.97 -1.59 -13.58
CA VAL A 108 15.22 -1.01 -14.06
C VAL A 108 14.92 0.00 -15.17
N GLY A 109 15.57 1.16 -15.13
CA GLY A 109 15.39 2.24 -16.12
C GLY A 109 14.43 3.34 -15.70
N ASP A 110 13.58 3.10 -14.68
CA ASP A 110 12.76 4.14 -14.07
C ASP A 110 13.62 5.23 -13.41
N LYS A 111 13.02 6.42 -13.24
CA LYS A 111 13.66 7.58 -12.62
C LYS A 111 12.78 8.13 -11.51
N LEU A 112 13.44 8.55 -10.43
CA LEU A 112 12.81 9.26 -9.32
C LEU A 112 13.86 10.19 -8.71
N SER A 113 13.63 11.49 -8.80
CA SER A 113 14.56 12.48 -8.27
C SER A 113 14.12 12.96 -6.89
N VAL A 114 15.03 12.93 -5.93
CA VAL A 114 14.86 13.51 -4.59
C VAL A 114 15.96 14.53 -4.40
N ASN A 115 15.62 15.77 -4.07
CA ASN A 115 16.57 16.88 -3.96
C ASN A 115 17.50 17.02 -5.19
N GLY A 116 16.95 16.79 -6.38
CA GLY A 116 17.68 16.88 -7.65
C GLY A 116 18.53 15.65 -8.00
N VAL A 117 18.56 14.62 -7.15
CA VAL A 117 19.35 13.39 -7.37
C VAL A 117 18.44 12.21 -7.70
N ASN A 118 18.70 11.51 -8.80
CA ASN A 118 17.98 10.29 -9.14
C ASN A 118 18.40 9.14 -8.20
N VAL A 119 17.46 8.62 -7.42
CA VAL A 119 17.74 7.59 -6.40
C VAL A 119 17.70 6.16 -6.95
N MET A 120 17.14 5.95 -8.15
CA MET A 120 16.94 4.62 -8.72
C MET A 120 18.23 3.81 -8.97
N PRO A 121 19.38 4.41 -9.38
CA PRO A 121 20.63 3.67 -9.50
C PRO A 121 21.11 3.02 -8.20
N GLU A 122 20.90 3.69 -7.05
CA GLU A 122 21.29 3.15 -5.75
C GLU A 122 20.39 1.97 -5.34
N VAL A 123 19.08 2.10 -5.57
CA VAL A 123 18.12 1.01 -5.34
C VAL A 123 18.53 -0.25 -6.12
N HIS A 124 18.77 -0.11 -7.43
CA HIS A 124 19.12 -1.24 -8.28
C HIS A 124 20.52 -1.78 -8.01
N LYS A 125 21.46 -0.95 -7.57
CA LYS A 125 22.77 -1.41 -7.08
C LYS A 125 22.60 -2.38 -5.91
N VAL A 126 21.78 -2.04 -4.92
CA VAL A 126 21.53 -2.90 -3.75
C VAL A 126 20.76 -4.16 -4.13
N LEU A 127 19.74 -4.07 -4.99
CA LEU A 127 19.02 -5.24 -5.48
C LEU A 127 19.96 -6.21 -6.23
N ASN A 128 20.91 -5.70 -7.02
CA ASN A 128 21.91 -6.52 -7.69
C ASN A 128 22.87 -7.20 -6.69
N GLN A 129 23.32 -6.47 -5.66
CA GLN A 129 24.15 -7.04 -4.59
C GLN A 129 23.43 -8.18 -3.84
N ILE A 130 22.14 -7.99 -3.54
CA ILE A 130 21.31 -9.03 -2.91
C ILE A 130 21.19 -10.23 -3.84
N THR A 131 20.92 -10.00 -5.13
CA THR A 131 20.79 -11.06 -6.14
C THR A 131 22.06 -11.91 -6.24
N GLU A 132 23.23 -11.26 -6.31
CA GLU A 132 24.51 -11.97 -6.36
C GLU A 132 24.77 -12.78 -5.08
N LEU A 133 24.54 -12.17 -3.92
CA LEU A 133 24.75 -12.83 -2.63
C LEU A 133 23.84 -14.07 -2.49
N VAL A 134 22.55 -13.92 -2.75
CA VAL A 134 21.57 -15.01 -2.66
C VAL A 134 21.90 -16.12 -3.65
N GLY A 135 22.25 -15.78 -4.89
CA GLY A 135 22.70 -16.77 -5.88
C GLY A 135 23.90 -17.57 -5.39
N ARG A 136 24.92 -16.91 -4.84
CA ARG A 136 26.10 -17.59 -4.28
C ARG A 136 25.77 -18.48 -3.08
N ILE A 137 24.81 -18.10 -2.24
CA ILE A 137 24.35 -18.92 -1.12
C ILE A 137 23.65 -20.17 -1.64
N HIS A 138 22.69 -20.02 -2.57
CA HIS A 138 21.95 -21.13 -3.16
C HIS A 138 22.85 -22.11 -3.92
N ASP A 139 23.87 -21.61 -4.62
CA ASP A 139 24.84 -22.44 -5.35
C ASP A 139 25.91 -23.08 -4.43
N GLY A 140 25.86 -22.82 -3.12
CA GLY A 140 26.86 -23.32 -2.16
C GLY A 140 28.26 -22.73 -2.38
N LEU A 141 28.36 -21.58 -3.04
CA LEU A 141 29.60 -20.85 -3.32
C LEU A 141 29.93 -19.85 -2.21
N TRP A 142 28.93 -19.43 -1.43
CA TRP A 142 29.15 -18.68 -0.20
C TRP A 142 29.38 -19.67 0.94
N ARG A 143 30.62 -19.72 1.44
CA ARG A 143 31.07 -20.71 2.44
C ARG A 143 31.48 -20.04 3.73
N GLY A 144 31.21 -20.71 4.84
CA GLY A 144 31.67 -20.28 6.16
C GLY A 144 33.16 -20.56 6.37
N TYR A 145 33.67 -20.21 7.54
CA TYR A 145 35.09 -20.41 7.92
C TYR A 145 35.62 -21.84 7.72
N SER A 146 34.75 -22.85 7.83
CA SER A 146 35.12 -24.26 7.64
C SER A 146 34.96 -24.78 6.20
N GLU A 147 34.81 -23.88 5.23
CA GLU A 147 34.55 -24.19 3.81
C GLU A 147 33.25 -24.97 3.55
N LYS A 148 32.35 -25.01 4.53
CA LYS A 148 31.02 -25.63 4.38
C LYS A 148 30.01 -24.62 3.82
N PRO A 149 29.07 -25.05 2.97
CA PRO A 149 27.94 -24.24 2.53
C PRO A 149 27.10 -23.75 3.74
N ILE A 150 26.44 -22.60 3.57
CA ILE A 150 25.50 -22.08 4.56
C ILE A 150 24.20 -22.88 4.48
N THR A 151 23.69 -23.32 5.64
CA THR A 151 22.43 -24.07 5.76
C THR A 151 21.34 -23.29 6.48
N ASP A 152 21.73 -22.42 7.40
CA ASP A 152 20.84 -21.72 8.31
C ASP A 152 21.08 -20.21 8.22
N VAL A 153 20.00 -19.43 8.21
CA VAL A 153 20.02 -17.97 8.21
C VAL A 153 19.34 -17.47 9.48
N VAL A 154 20.10 -16.76 10.31
CA VAL A 154 19.56 -16.14 11.54
C VAL A 154 19.29 -14.66 11.26
N ASN A 155 18.03 -14.28 11.16
CA ASN A 155 17.63 -12.88 11.06
C ASN A 155 17.54 -12.24 12.45
N ILE A 156 18.34 -11.21 12.72
CA ILE A 156 18.35 -10.48 14.00
C ILE A 156 17.73 -9.10 13.77
N GLY A 157 16.46 -8.93 14.14
CA GLY A 157 15.73 -7.68 13.96
C GLY A 157 14.48 -7.60 14.86
N ILE A 158 13.92 -6.40 14.98
CA ILE A 158 12.68 -6.14 15.73
C ILE A 158 11.74 -5.27 14.89
N GLY A 159 10.43 -5.40 15.12
CA GLY A 159 9.41 -4.58 14.46
C GLY A 159 9.44 -4.74 12.94
N GLY A 160 9.52 -3.62 12.21
CA GLY A 160 9.53 -3.61 10.75
C GLY A 160 10.69 -4.40 10.11
N SER A 161 11.80 -4.59 10.84
CA SER A 161 12.95 -5.37 10.37
C SER A 161 12.79 -6.88 10.56
N PHE A 162 11.69 -7.35 11.16
CA PHE A 162 11.41 -8.78 11.39
C PHE A 162 10.06 -9.21 10.80
N LEU A 163 8.99 -8.46 11.09
CA LEU A 163 7.62 -8.86 10.73
C LEU A 163 7.41 -9.00 9.21
N GLY A 164 8.04 -8.14 8.41
CA GLY A 164 7.97 -8.23 6.94
C GLY A 164 8.68 -9.48 6.39
N PRO A 165 9.96 -9.70 6.72
CA PRO A 165 10.68 -10.92 6.38
C PRO A 165 9.97 -12.21 6.81
N GLU A 166 9.51 -12.29 8.06
CA GLU A 166 8.81 -13.47 8.61
C GLU A 166 7.53 -13.77 7.81
N LEU A 167 6.68 -12.76 7.58
CA LEU A 167 5.44 -12.95 6.82
C LEU A 167 5.72 -13.51 5.42
N VAL A 168 6.71 -12.96 4.71
CA VAL A 168 7.00 -13.36 3.33
C VAL A 168 7.64 -14.75 3.29
N SER A 169 8.57 -15.06 4.20
CA SER A 169 9.20 -16.38 4.24
C SER A 169 8.21 -17.48 4.57
N GLU A 170 7.31 -17.24 5.53
CA GLU A 170 6.29 -18.22 5.91
C GLU A 170 5.22 -18.38 4.82
N ALA A 171 4.72 -17.28 4.25
CA ALA A 171 3.67 -17.33 3.23
C ALA A 171 4.12 -17.96 1.91
N LEU A 172 5.42 -17.85 1.58
CA LEU A 172 5.99 -18.37 0.34
C LEU A 172 6.78 -19.67 0.51
N LEU A 173 6.81 -20.25 1.70
CA LEU A 173 7.56 -21.48 2.00
C LEU A 173 7.39 -22.63 0.98
N PRO A 174 6.21 -22.86 0.35
CA PRO A 174 6.05 -23.91 -0.65
C PRO A 174 6.71 -23.66 -2.03
N TYR A 175 7.20 -22.45 -2.30
CA TYR A 175 7.74 -22.02 -3.59
C TYR A 175 9.26 -21.85 -3.54
#